data_AF-A0A7W7FRK1-F1
#
_entry.id   AF-A0A7W7FRK1-F1
#
_cell.length_a   1.000
_cell.length_b   1.000
_cell.length_c   1.000
_cell.angle_alpha   90.00
_cell.angle_beta   90.00
_cell.angle_gamma   90.00
#
_symmetry.space_group_name_H-M   'P 1'
#
loop_
_entity.id
_entity.type
_entity.pdbx_description
1 polymer ?
#
loop_
_entity_poly.entity_id
_entity_poly.type
_entity_poly.pdbx_seq_one_letter_code
_entity_poly.pdbx_strand_id
1 'polypeptide(L)'
;MSTHGNEVLAEIAEAVRLQEGPAGVRAVVRAFRQIGPASTRDVSRHTGLPVPIVAAVGNELRRHGLLGEQRPSRLTEDGLELIAHLGLGLDLDTDCSRCGGLEIPIPRALQEAVEQLRRISAAGPGADLALDQSHCTAETKVRRVLALIRAGVLPGSSVLLVGDDDQISIAIAVVEQALGVSLVSRLAVADISDEVLDFIADTASTMDFRVDLAKHDLREPLPQRLAGQFDAAMTDPPYTAEGARLFLSRAVEGLRPGPAQSIFFSFGAKGPDEMLAVQKEILGLNLVTHSLIRNFNEYQGSGILGGTGFFQHLLTTEGTASAVSGAYQGPLYTREKRSRQREYECGNCAAKFPVGAGAEWNSVADLRAAGCPKCGKGPFRPLQLIGESS
;
A
#
# COMPACT_ATOMS: atom_id res chain seq x y z
N MET A 1 -36.94 -3.11 -6.71
CA MET A 1 -35.61 -3.56 -6.25
C MET A 1 -35.85 -4.45 -5.04
N SER A 2 -35.38 -5.71 -5.07
CA SER A 2 -35.76 -6.71 -4.06
C SER A 2 -35.29 -6.30 -2.66
N THR A 3 -36.23 -6.07 -1.74
CA THR A 3 -35.98 -5.79 -0.31
C THR A 3 -35.19 -6.92 0.33
N HIS A 4 -35.51 -8.17 -0.05
CA HIS A 4 -34.90 -9.39 0.47
C HIS A 4 -33.40 -9.51 0.18
N GLY A 5 -32.96 -9.17 -1.04
CA GLY A 5 -31.53 -9.21 -1.37
C GLY A 5 -30.72 -8.23 -0.54
N ASN A 6 -31.27 -7.05 -0.23
CA ASN A 6 -30.61 -6.06 0.61
C ASN A 6 -30.61 -6.47 2.09
N GLU A 7 -31.65 -7.17 2.56
CA GLU A 7 -31.70 -7.74 3.91
C GLU A 7 -30.57 -8.77 4.12
N VAL A 8 -30.39 -9.71 3.18
CA VAL A 8 -29.29 -10.69 3.25
C VAL A 8 -27.92 -10.00 3.30
N LEU A 9 -27.69 -8.96 2.49
CA LEU A 9 -26.43 -8.20 2.55
C LEU A 9 -26.24 -7.49 3.89
N ALA A 10 -27.32 -7.00 4.51
CA ALA A 10 -27.28 -6.33 5.81
C ALA A 10 -27.00 -7.32 6.95
N GLU A 11 -27.64 -8.49 6.93
CA GLU A 11 -27.40 -9.57 7.90
C GLU A 11 -25.93 -10.01 7.87
N ILE A 12 -25.38 -10.25 6.67
CA ILE A 12 -23.97 -10.64 6.52
C ILE A 12 -23.04 -9.52 7.00
N ALA A 13 -23.32 -8.27 6.64
CA ALA A 13 -22.52 -7.13 7.07
C ALA A 13 -22.53 -6.96 8.59
N GLU A 14 -23.68 -7.16 9.24
CA GLU A 14 -23.82 -7.12 10.68
C GLU A 14 -23.10 -8.29 11.36
N ALA A 15 -23.23 -9.51 10.82
CA ALA A 15 -22.57 -10.71 11.33
C ALA A 15 -21.04 -10.57 11.36
N VAL A 16 -20.46 -9.97 10.31
CA VAL A 16 -19.01 -9.71 10.25
C VAL A 16 -18.61 -8.34 10.80
N ARG A 17 -19.59 -7.52 11.24
CA ARG A 17 -19.40 -6.15 11.77
C ARG A 17 -18.59 -5.27 10.80
N LEU A 18 -18.95 -5.35 9.51
CA LEU A 18 -18.23 -4.70 8.41
C LEU A 18 -18.34 -3.17 8.48
N GLN A 19 -17.22 -2.45 8.43
CA GLN A 19 -17.21 -0.98 8.42
C GLN A 19 -17.89 -0.44 7.16
N GLU A 20 -17.65 -1.10 6.02
CA GLU A 20 -18.23 -0.77 4.72
C GLU A 20 -19.72 -1.14 4.60
N GLY A 21 -20.28 -1.77 5.64
CA GLY A 21 -21.70 -2.15 5.70
C GLY A 21 -22.14 -3.07 4.55
N PRO A 22 -23.44 -3.06 4.19
CA PRO A 22 -23.96 -3.90 3.11
C PRO A 22 -23.29 -3.66 1.76
N ALA A 23 -22.74 -2.46 1.53
CA ALA A 23 -22.04 -2.11 0.29
C ALA A 23 -20.73 -2.90 0.13
N GLY A 24 -20.00 -3.16 1.22
CA GLY A 24 -18.82 -4.02 1.21
C GLY A 24 -19.15 -5.47 0.85
N VAL A 25 -20.22 -6.03 1.42
CA VAL A 25 -20.70 -7.39 1.07
C VAL A 25 -21.13 -7.43 -0.39
N ARG A 26 -21.88 -6.42 -0.86
CA ARG A 26 -22.28 -6.28 -2.27
C ARG A 26 -21.06 -6.29 -3.20
N ALA A 27 -19.98 -5.61 -2.84
CA ALA A 27 -18.75 -5.58 -3.61
C ALA A 27 -18.08 -6.98 -3.69
N VAL A 28 -18.03 -7.72 -2.58
CA VAL A 28 -17.48 -9.09 -2.53
C VAL A 28 -18.29 -10.05 -3.40
N VAL A 29 -19.62 -10.04 -3.27
CA VAL A 29 -20.50 -10.93 -4.07
C VAL A 29 -20.40 -10.60 -5.56
N ARG A 30 -20.39 -9.30 -5.92
CA ARG A 30 -20.14 -8.86 -7.30
C ARG A 30 -18.79 -9.33 -7.83
N ALA A 31 -17.73 -9.23 -7.02
CA ALA A 31 -16.40 -9.68 -7.41
C ALA A 31 -16.38 -11.19 -7.70
N PHE A 32 -16.97 -12.02 -6.84
CA PHE A 32 -17.08 -13.47 -7.11
C PHE A 32 -17.84 -13.78 -8.40
N ARG A 33 -18.82 -12.96 -8.80
CA ARG A 33 -19.50 -13.11 -10.09
C ARG A 33 -18.62 -12.75 -11.28
N GLN A 34 -17.83 -11.68 -11.17
CA GLN A 34 -17.02 -11.14 -12.27
C GLN A 34 -15.75 -11.95 -12.52
N ILE A 35 -15.05 -12.34 -11.46
CA ILE A 35 -13.73 -12.99 -11.56
C ILE A 35 -13.74 -14.45 -11.07
N GLY A 36 -14.93 -15.02 -10.81
CA GLY A 36 -15.10 -16.39 -10.36
C GLY A 36 -14.64 -17.42 -11.42
N PRO A 37 -13.88 -18.47 -11.05
CA PRO A 37 -13.54 -18.89 -9.69
C PRO A 37 -12.39 -18.06 -9.14
N ALA A 38 -12.54 -17.53 -7.92
CA ALA A 38 -11.59 -16.59 -7.35
C ALA A 38 -11.11 -17.04 -5.97
N SER A 39 -9.84 -16.78 -5.67
CA SER A 39 -9.33 -16.86 -4.30
C SER A 39 -9.77 -15.64 -3.49
N THR A 40 -9.68 -15.74 -2.16
CA THR A 40 -9.87 -14.58 -1.27
C THR A 40 -8.93 -13.42 -1.62
N ARG A 41 -7.72 -13.74 -2.10
CA ARG A 41 -6.73 -12.74 -2.52
C ARG A 41 -7.18 -12.00 -3.77
N ASP A 42 -7.70 -12.71 -4.76
CA ASP A 42 -8.17 -12.11 -6.01
C ASP A 42 -9.35 -11.18 -5.74
N VAL A 43 -10.30 -11.60 -4.90
CA VAL A 43 -11.44 -10.76 -4.49
C VAL A 43 -10.99 -9.55 -3.66
N SER A 44 -10.00 -9.71 -2.78
CA SER A 44 -9.40 -8.60 -2.03
C SER A 44 -8.78 -7.55 -2.97
N ARG A 45 -7.99 -7.99 -3.96
CA ARG A 45 -7.40 -7.10 -4.97
C ARG A 45 -8.48 -6.39 -5.80
N HIS A 46 -9.53 -7.11 -6.22
CA HIS A 46 -10.62 -6.57 -7.03
C HIS A 46 -11.43 -5.50 -6.31
N THR A 47 -11.77 -5.77 -5.05
CA THR A 47 -12.63 -4.89 -4.23
C THR A 47 -11.85 -3.78 -3.51
N GLY A 48 -10.55 -3.97 -3.28
CA GLY A 48 -9.75 -3.12 -2.39
C GLY A 48 -9.98 -3.38 -0.90
N LEU A 49 -10.79 -4.38 -0.55
CA LEU A 49 -11.04 -4.75 0.85
C LEU A 49 -9.90 -5.62 1.41
N PRO A 50 -9.54 -5.50 2.69
CA PRO A 50 -8.55 -6.36 3.34
C PRO A 50 -8.85 -7.86 3.19
N VAL A 51 -7.83 -8.69 2.94
CA VAL A 51 -7.94 -10.16 2.83
C VAL A 51 -8.68 -10.77 4.03
N PRO A 52 -8.42 -10.39 5.30
CA PRO A 52 -9.18 -10.93 6.44
C PRO A 52 -10.67 -10.59 6.39
N ILE A 53 -11.02 -9.41 5.88
CA ILE A 53 -12.41 -8.96 5.72
C ILE A 53 -13.10 -9.77 4.63
N VAL A 54 -12.46 -9.93 3.47
CA VAL A 54 -12.98 -10.77 2.38
C VAL A 54 -13.12 -12.23 2.82
N ALA A 55 -12.18 -12.74 3.63
CA ALA A 55 -12.27 -14.10 4.19
C ALA A 55 -13.47 -14.24 5.13
N ALA A 56 -13.71 -13.26 6.00
CA ALA A 56 -14.84 -13.25 6.92
C ALA A 56 -16.18 -13.21 6.16
N VAL A 57 -16.32 -12.30 5.20
CA VAL A 57 -17.50 -12.22 4.32
C VAL A 57 -17.68 -13.51 3.54
N GLY A 58 -16.61 -14.06 2.96
CA GLY A 58 -16.65 -15.32 2.23
C GLY A 58 -17.09 -16.52 3.09
N ASN A 59 -16.72 -16.54 4.37
CA ASN A 59 -17.18 -17.58 5.30
C ASN A 59 -18.68 -17.45 5.62
N GLU A 60 -19.17 -16.22 5.78
CA GLU A 60 -20.59 -15.97 6.01
C GLU A 60 -21.42 -16.30 4.76
N LEU A 61 -20.96 -15.93 3.57
CA LEU A 61 -21.59 -16.34 2.31
C LEU A 61 -21.71 -17.86 2.18
N ARG A 62 -20.73 -18.64 2.65
CA ARG A 62 -20.81 -20.12 2.67
C ARG A 62 -21.86 -20.62 3.66
N ARG A 63 -21.98 -20.00 4.85
CA ARG A 63 -23.02 -20.37 5.83
C ARG A 63 -24.43 -20.15 5.30
N HIS A 64 -24.61 -19.10 4.50
CA HIS A 64 -25.86 -18.82 3.80
C HIS A 64 -26.05 -19.63 2.50
N GLY A 65 -25.13 -20.55 2.17
CA GLY A 65 -25.22 -21.36 0.96
C GLY A 65 -24.96 -20.62 -0.35
N LEU A 66 -24.48 -19.37 -0.30
CA LEU A 66 -24.30 -18.48 -1.46
C LEU A 66 -22.95 -18.65 -2.17
N LEU A 67 -21.97 -19.29 -1.51
CA LEU A 67 -20.62 -19.51 -2.01
C LEU A 67 -20.24 -20.99 -1.84
N GLY A 68 -19.59 -21.57 -2.84
CA GLY A 68 -19.14 -22.96 -2.80
C GLY A 68 -17.98 -23.21 -1.84
N GLU A 69 -17.86 -24.47 -1.37
CA GLU A 69 -16.77 -24.92 -0.50
C GLU A 69 -15.45 -25.15 -1.25
N GLN A 70 -15.53 -25.48 -2.54
CA GLN A 70 -14.35 -25.65 -3.38
C GLN A 70 -13.56 -24.33 -3.50
N ARG A 71 -12.23 -24.45 -3.58
CA ARG A 71 -11.31 -23.33 -3.74
C ARG A 71 -10.48 -23.51 -5.02
N PRO A 72 -10.27 -22.45 -5.84
CA PRO A 72 -10.87 -21.11 -5.76
C PRO A 72 -12.41 -21.14 -5.85
N SER A 73 -13.07 -20.25 -5.09
CA SER A 73 -14.52 -20.34 -4.83
C SER A 73 -15.35 -19.69 -5.94
N ARG A 74 -16.56 -20.21 -6.13
CA ARG A 74 -17.59 -19.70 -7.05
C ARG A 74 -18.89 -19.48 -6.29
N LEU A 75 -19.75 -18.59 -6.78
CA LEU A 75 -21.12 -18.49 -6.32
C LEU A 75 -21.87 -19.81 -6.62
N THR A 76 -22.75 -20.20 -5.71
CA THR A 76 -23.72 -21.29 -5.93
C THR A 76 -24.89 -20.80 -6.78
N GLU A 77 -25.86 -21.69 -7.08
CA GLU A 77 -27.13 -21.29 -7.72
C GLU A 77 -27.84 -20.21 -6.90
N ASP A 78 -28.00 -20.40 -5.58
CA ASP A 78 -28.56 -19.39 -4.67
C ASP A 78 -27.78 -18.05 -4.69
N GLY A 79 -26.45 -18.13 -4.78
CA GLY A 79 -25.60 -16.95 -4.92
C GLY A 79 -25.82 -16.20 -6.25
N LEU A 80 -26.08 -16.92 -7.33
CA LEU A 80 -26.41 -16.34 -8.64
C LEU A 80 -27.83 -15.76 -8.65
N GLU A 81 -28.79 -16.39 -7.98
CA GLU A 81 -30.12 -15.83 -7.77
C GLU A 81 -30.06 -14.53 -6.97
N LEU A 82 -29.25 -14.46 -5.90
CA LEU A 82 -29.02 -13.23 -5.16
C LEU A 82 -28.46 -12.12 -6.06
N ILE A 83 -27.47 -12.44 -6.92
CA ILE A 83 -26.93 -11.50 -7.93
C ILE A 83 -28.05 -10.95 -8.82
N ALA A 84 -28.95 -11.81 -9.31
CA ALA A 84 -30.07 -11.41 -10.16
C ALA A 84 -31.04 -10.47 -9.41
N HIS A 85 -31.42 -10.81 -8.17
CA HIS A 85 -32.28 -9.99 -7.32
C HIS A 85 -31.71 -8.61 -7.00
N LEU A 86 -30.37 -8.52 -6.88
CA LEU A 86 -29.64 -7.28 -6.63
C LEU A 86 -29.40 -6.43 -7.89
N GLY A 87 -29.81 -6.91 -9.07
CA GLY A 87 -29.56 -6.26 -10.35
C GLY A 87 -28.07 -6.24 -10.73
N LEU A 88 -27.29 -7.21 -10.24
CA LEU A 88 -25.84 -7.32 -10.46
C LEU A 88 -25.47 -8.29 -11.59
N GLY A 89 -26.45 -8.74 -12.37
CA GLY A 89 -26.27 -9.74 -13.43
C GLY A 89 -25.56 -9.24 -14.70
N LEU A 90 -25.08 -7.98 -14.73
CA LEU A 90 -24.34 -7.45 -15.88
C LEU A 90 -22.95 -8.09 -15.94
N ASP A 91 -22.77 -8.97 -16.92
CA ASP A 91 -21.52 -9.66 -17.21
C ASP A 91 -20.74 -8.90 -18.29
N LEU A 92 -20.06 -7.83 -17.87
CA LEU A 92 -19.20 -7.02 -18.72
C LEU A 92 -17.83 -6.90 -18.05
N ASP A 93 -16.81 -7.44 -18.71
CA ASP A 93 -15.43 -7.18 -18.35
C ASP A 93 -15.05 -5.78 -18.83
N THR A 94 -14.72 -4.91 -17.88
CA THR A 94 -14.32 -3.52 -18.13
C THR A 94 -12.82 -3.31 -18.05
N ASP A 95 -12.06 -4.33 -17.66
CA ASP A 95 -10.62 -4.20 -17.49
C ASP A 95 -9.91 -4.33 -18.84
N CYS A 96 -8.86 -3.53 -19.04
CA CYS A 96 -8.09 -3.60 -20.26
C CYS A 96 -7.31 -4.92 -20.30
N SER A 97 -7.63 -5.81 -21.25
CA SER A 97 -6.96 -7.10 -21.43
C SER A 97 -5.44 -7.01 -21.67
N ARG A 98 -4.91 -5.84 -22.04
CA ARG A 98 -3.48 -5.62 -22.26
C ARG A 98 -2.71 -5.27 -20.98
N CYS A 99 -3.31 -4.50 -20.07
CA CYS A 99 -2.62 -4.00 -18.88
C CYS A 99 -3.30 -4.35 -17.56
N GLY A 100 -4.43 -5.05 -17.58
CA GLY A 100 -5.21 -5.39 -16.38
C GLY A 100 -5.67 -4.16 -15.59
N GLY A 101 -5.94 -3.05 -16.28
CA GLY A 101 -6.32 -1.78 -15.64
C GLY A 101 -5.16 -0.97 -15.03
N LEU A 102 -3.90 -1.41 -15.18
CA LEU A 102 -2.73 -0.72 -14.62
C LEU A 102 -2.26 0.51 -15.41
N GLU A 103 -2.92 0.80 -16.54
CA GLU A 103 -2.65 1.88 -17.50
C GLU A 103 -1.25 1.92 -18.17
N ILE A 104 -0.23 1.32 -17.56
CA ILE A 104 1.16 1.34 -18.00
C ILE A 104 1.60 -0.09 -18.34
N PRO A 105 1.33 -0.56 -19.58
CA PRO A 105 1.80 -1.87 -20.01
C PRO A 105 3.33 -1.87 -20.17
N ILE A 106 3.99 -2.94 -19.74
CA ILE A 106 5.43 -3.13 -19.96
C ILE A 106 5.65 -3.51 -21.44
N PRO A 107 6.37 -2.71 -22.24
CA PRO A 107 6.66 -3.05 -23.63
C PRO A 107 7.47 -4.34 -23.75
N ARG A 108 7.32 -5.06 -24.86
CA ARG A 108 8.11 -6.27 -25.13
C ARG A 108 9.63 -6.01 -25.06
N ALA A 109 10.06 -4.81 -25.48
CA ALA A 109 11.46 -4.40 -25.44
C ALA A 109 12.06 -4.37 -24.01
N LEU A 110 11.23 -4.29 -22.97
CA LEU A 110 11.66 -4.25 -21.57
C LEU A 110 11.46 -5.58 -20.83
N GLN A 111 11.13 -6.68 -21.52
CA GLN A 111 10.98 -7.98 -20.85
C GLN A 111 12.32 -8.50 -20.33
N GLU A 112 13.42 -8.31 -21.07
CA GLU A 112 14.75 -8.68 -20.56
C GLU A 112 15.15 -7.82 -19.35
N ALA A 113 14.77 -6.54 -19.33
CA ALA A 113 14.97 -5.67 -18.16
C ALA A 113 14.24 -6.22 -16.92
N VAL A 114 13.02 -6.75 -17.08
CA VAL A 114 12.29 -7.41 -15.99
C VAL A 114 13.05 -8.65 -15.50
N GLU A 115 13.54 -9.52 -16.40
CA GLU A 115 14.29 -10.73 -16.03
C GLU A 115 15.64 -10.40 -15.36
N GLN A 116 16.33 -9.36 -15.84
CA GLN A 116 17.55 -8.86 -15.24
C GLN A 116 17.29 -8.32 -13.83
N LEU A 117 16.25 -7.48 -13.66
CA LEU A 117 15.88 -6.96 -12.34
C LEU A 117 15.46 -8.07 -11.39
N ARG A 118 14.77 -9.11 -11.86
CA ARG A 118 14.43 -10.27 -11.02
C ARG A 118 15.68 -10.99 -10.52
N ARG A 119 16.68 -11.20 -11.38
CA ARG A 119 17.99 -11.79 -10.99
C ARG A 119 18.76 -10.92 -10.01
N ILE A 120 18.86 -9.61 -10.28
CA ILE A 120 19.55 -8.67 -9.38
C ILE A 120 18.85 -8.64 -8.02
N SER A 121 17.52 -8.48 -8.00
CA SER A 121 16.74 -8.40 -6.76
C SER A 121 16.86 -9.68 -5.92
N ALA A 122 17.00 -10.86 -6.56
CA ALA A 122 17.18 -12.12 -5.85
C ALA A 122 18.54 -12.25 -5.15
N ALA A 123 19.54 -11.47 -5.57
CA ALA A 123 20.86 -11.38 -4.92
C ALA A 123 20.96 -10.21 -3.91
N GLY A 124 19.92 -9.38 -3.82
CA GLY A 124 19.86 -8.23 -2.92
C GLY A 124 19.62 -8.59 -1.46
N PRO A 125 19.69 -7.59 -0.56
CA PRO A 125 19.36 -7.78 0.85
C PRO A 125 17.91 -8.24 1.00
N GLY A 126 17.65 -9.00 2.07
CA GLY A 126 16.29 -9.36 2.44
C GLY A 126 15.56 -8.17 3.08
N ALA A 127 14.23 -8.22 3.08
CA ALA A 127 13.42 -7.17 3.68
C ALA A 127 13.60 -7.14 5.21
N ASP A 128 13.99 -5.98 5.76
CA ASP A 128 13.99 -5.73 7.19
C ASP A 128 12.60 -5.28 7.67
N LEU A 129 11.88 -6.21 8.29
CA LEU A 129 10.55 -5.97 8.85
C LEU A 129 10.56 -4.94 10.01
N ALA A 130 11.71 -4.64 10.62
CA ALA A 130 11.82 -3.59 11.63
C ALA A 130 11.69 -2.18 11.02
N LEU A 131 12.03 -2.05 9.73
CA LEU A 131 11.91 -0.83 8.94
C LEU A 131 10.64 -0.81 8.06
N ASP A 132 9.71 -1.74 8.29
CA ASP A 132 8.51 -1.96 7.48
C ASP A 132 8.80 -2.25 5.99
N GLN A 133 10.00 -2.74 5.64
CA GLN A 133 10.39 -3.03 4.26
C GLN A 133 9.58 -4.17 3.64
N SER A 134 9.36 -4.08 2.34
CA SER A 134 8.65 -5.09 1.56
C SER A 134 8.92 -4.87 0.07
N HIS A 135 9.76 -5.69 -0.53
CA HIS A 135 10.14 -5.51 -1.93
C HIS A 135 8.98 -5.70 -2.91
N CYS A 136 8.89 -4.82 -3.90
CA CYS A 136 8.02 -4.94 -5.04
C CYS A 136 8.56 -5.91 -6.10
N THR A 137 7.68 -6.36 -6.99
CA THR A 137 8.04 -7.23 -8.11
C THR A 137 8.90 -6.50 -9.14
N ALA A 138 9.71 -7.22 -9.90
CA ALA A 138 10.53 -6.64 -10.99
C ALA A 138 9.66 -5.90 -12.02
N GLU A 139 8.46 -6.41 -12.28
CA GLU A 139 7.45 -5.77 -13.11
C GLU A 139 7.00 -4.43 -12.55
N THR A 140 6.74 -4.34 -11.23
CA THR A 140 6.43 -3.06 -10.58
C THR A 140 7.59 -2.08 -10.68
N LYS A 141 8.84 -2.53 -10.46
CA LYS A 141 10.04 -1.69 -10.63
C LYS A 141 10.09 -1.06 -12.03
N VAL A 142 9.94 -1.87 -13.08
CA VAL A 142 9.92 -1.38 -14.48
C VAL A 142 8.73 -0.44 -14.73
N ARG A 143 7.53 -0.74 -14.22
CA ARG A 143 6.36 0.13 -14.38
C ARG A 143 6.54 1.49 -13.70
N ARG A 144 7.19 1.55 -12.52
CA ARG A 144 7.49 2.82 -11.85
C ARG A 144 8.43 3.69 -12.68
N VAL A 145 9.44 3.09 -13.34
CA VAL A 145 10.30 3.81 -14.29
C VAL A 145 9.50 4.28 -15.51
N LEU A 146 8.64 3.43 -16.08
CA LEU A 146 7.75 3.81 -17.17
C LEU A 146 6.77 4.93 -16.78
N ALA A 147 6.36 5.00 -15.51
CA ALA A 147 5.52 6.09 -15.01
C ALA A 147 6.27 7.42 -14.97
N LEU A 148 7.55 7.42 -14.56
CA LEU A 148 8.42 8.60 -14.68
C LEU A 148 8.54 9.05 -16.15
N ILE A 149 8.68 8.11 -17.09
CA ILE A 149 8.74 8.41 -18.52
C ILE A 149 7.40 8.98 -19.02
N ARG A 150 6.28 8.34 -18.69
CA ARG A 150 4.93 8.77 -19.09
C ARG A 150 4.59 10.17 -18.57
N ALA A 151 5.06 10.52 -17.38
CA ALA A 151 4.89 11.84 -16.79
C ALA A 151 5.80 12.92 -17.40
N GLY A 152 6.70 12.57 -18.32
CA GLY A 152 7.67 13.50 -18.90
C GLY A 152 8.82 13.88 -17.96
N VAL A 153 8.98 13.17 -16.83
CA VAL A 153 10.11 13.36 -15.92
C VAL A 153 11.38 12.77 -16.54
N LEU A 154 11.29 11.55 -17.07
CA LEU A 154 12.40 10.94 -17.81
C LEU A 154 12.08 10.93 -19.32
N PRO A 155 13.06 11.15 -20.20
CA PRO A 155 14.47 11.41 -19.91
C PRO A 155 14.78 12.88 -19.53
N GLY A 156 15.94 13.10 -18.90
CA GLY A 156 16.60 14.41 -18.77
C GLY A 156 16.47 15.09 -17.41
N SER A 157 15.50 14.70 -16.59
CA SER A 157 15.32 15.30 -15.27
C SER A 157 16.13 14.61 -14.18
N SER A 158 16.24 15.29 -13.04
CA SER A 158 16.87 14.79 -11.82
C SER A 158 15.86 14.16 -10.87
N VAL A 159 16.17 13.00 -10.31
CA VAL A 159 15.28 12.19 -9.46
C VAL A 159 15.91 11.92 -8.09
N LEU A 160 15.14 12.18 -7.03
CA LEU A 160 15.45 11.78 -5.65
C LEU A 160 14.58 10.59 -5.24
N LEU A 161 15.20 9.53 -4.74
CA LEU A 161 14.51 8.43 -4.10
C LEU A 161 14.60 8.59 -2.58
N VAL A 162 13.43 8.71 -1.94
CA VAL A 162 13.27 8.86 -0.49
C VAL A 162 12.86 7.49 0.05
N GLY A 163 13.87 6.72 0.47
CA GLY A 163 13.80 5.26 0.61
C GLY A 163 13.97 4.54 -0.74
N ASP A 164 14.73 3.45 -0.77
CA ASP A 164 14.95 2.64 -1.98
C ASP A 164 15.17 1.13 -1.71
N ASP A 165 14.48 0.56 -0.72
CA ASP A 165 14.46 -0.90 -0.50
C ASP A 165 13.92 -1.66 -1.73
N ASP A 166 13.10 -1.01 -2.53
CA ASP A 166 12.60 -1.50 -3.82
C ASP A 166 13.63 -1.45 -4.96
N GLN A 167 14.81 -0.84 -4.75
CA GLN A 167 15.89 -0.75 -5.74
C GLN A 167 15.44 -0.10 -7.06
N ILE A 168 14.64 0.96 -6.98
CA ILE A 168 14.20 1.76 -8.12
C ILE A 168 15.39 2.47 -8.76
N SER A 169 16.43 2.82 -7.99
CA SER A 169 17.67 3.37 -8.56
C SER A 169 18.29 2.43 -9.59
N ILE A 170 18.40 1.14 -9.25
CA ILE A 170 18.86 0.08 -10.14
C ILE A 170 17.87 -0.11 -11.29
N ALA A 171 16.56 -0.04 -11.03
CA ALA A 171 15.55 -0.19 -12.08
C ALA A 171 15.67 0.89 -13.17
N ILE A 172 15.95 2.14 -12.78
CA ILE A 172 16.21 3.23 -13.72
C ILE A 172 17.42 2.88 -14.59
N ALA A 173 18.53 2.42 -14.00
CA ALA A 173 19.74 2.04 -14.74
C ALA A 173 19.53 0.84 -15.68
N VAL A 174 18.81 -0.20 -15.26
CA VAL A 174 18.50 -1.36 -16.10
C VAL A 174 17.64 -0.95 -17.31
N VAL A 175 16.61 -0.11 -17.09
CA VAL A 175 15.76 0.37 -18.18
C VAL A 175 16.54 1.32 -19.11
N GLU A 176 17.43 2.14 -18.56
CA GLU A 176 18.36 3.00 -19.32
C GLU A 176 19.20 2.16 -20.29
N GLN A 177 19.86 1.10 -19.79
CA GLN A 177 20.66 0.19 -20.60
C GLN A 177 19.81 -0.55 -21.65
N ALA A 178 18.63 -1.05 -21.27
CA ALA A 178 17.74 -1.77 -22.17
C ALA A 178 17.20 -0.91 -23.32
N LEU A 179 17.01 0.40 -23.09
CA LEU A 179 16.58 1.34 -24.11
C LEU A 179 17.76 1.96 -24.89
N GLY A 180 18.98 1.88 -24.37
CA GLY A 180 20.17 2.45 -24.99
C GLY A 180 20.17 3.98 -25.03
N VAL A 181 19.43 4.63 -24.12
CA VAL A 181 19.32 6.10 -24.02
C VAL A 181 19.49 6.52 -22.58
N SER A 182 20.22 7.61 -22.32
CA SER A 182 20.32 8.16 -20.96
C SER A 182 18.96 8.68 -20.51
N LEU A 183 18.48 8.18 -19.37
CA LEU A 183 17.18 8.55 -18.81
C LEU A 183 17.34 9.64 -17.76
N VAL A 184 18.27 9.50 -16.83
CA VAL A 184 18.34 10.37 -15.65
C VAL A 184 19.57 11.27 -15.69
N SER A 185 19.40 12.58 -15.47
CA SER A 185 20.54 13.52 -15.44
C SER A 185 21.27 13.53 -14.11
N ARG A 186 20.54 13.29 -13.01
CA ARG A 186 21.07 13.09 -11.66
C ARG A 186 20.13 12.18 -10.87
N LEU A 187 20.68 11.16 -10.24
CA LEU A 187 19.96 10.22 -9.40
C LEU A 187 20.54 10.23 -7.99
N ALA A 188 19.70 10.33 -6.97
CA ALA A 188 20.11 10.22 -5.58
C ALA A 188 19.18 9.34 -4.76
N VAL A 189 19.72 8.71 -3.73
CA VAL A 189 18.97 7.87 -2.77
C VAL A 189 19.28 8.35 -1.36
N ALA A 190 18.24 8.59 -0.57
CA ALA A 190 18.34 8.77 0.88
C ALA A 190 17.65 7.60 1.57
N ASP A 191 18.44 6.74 2.24
CA ASP A 191 17.93 5.55 2.93
C ASP A 191 18.68 5.35 4.26
N ILE A 192 18.03 4.70 5.23
CA ILE A 192 18.61 4.42 6.54
C ILE A 192 19.42 3.11 6.55
N SER A 193 19.10 2.18 5.63
CA SER A 193 19.67 0.83 5.61
C SER A 193 21.04 0.80 4.91
N ASP A 194 22.07 0.42 5.67
CA ASP A 194 23.41 0.16 5.12
C ASP A 194 23.37 -0.95 4.06
N GLU A 195 22.63 -2.04 4.32
CA GLU A 195 22.57 -3.18 3.41
C GLU A 195 21.97 -2.81 2.04
N VAL A 196 20.95 -1.94 2.03
CA VAL A 196 20.35 -1.43 0.79
C VAL A 196 21.34 -0.54 0.04
N LEU A 197 21.98 0.40 0.74
CA LEU A 197 22.92 1.34 0.13
C LEU A 197 24.18 0.65 -0.41
N ASP A 198 24.75 -0.29 0.34
CA ASP A 198 25.91 -1.08 -0.07
C ASP A 198 25.57 -1.92 -1.31
N PHE A 199 24.39 -2.56 -1.33
CA PHE A 199 23.95 -3.32 -2.50
C PHE A 199 23.76 -2.44 -3.75
N ILE A 200 23.18 -1.24 -3.58
CA ILE A 200 23.06 -0.28 -4.69
C ILE A 200 24.44 0.17 -5.16
N ALA A 201 25.38 0.44 -4.25
CA ALA A 201 26.75 0.85 -4.58
C ALA A 201 27.50 -0.23 -5.38
N ASP A 202 27.44 -1.48 -4.93
CA ASP A 202 28.08 -2.62 -5.61
C ASP A 202 27.47 -2.85 -7.00
N THR A 203 26.14 -2.76 -7.10
CA THR A 203 25.43 -2.91 -8.38
C THR A 203 25.76 -1.74 -9.32
N ALA A 204 25.83 -0.50 -8.81
CA ALA A 204 26.21 0.68 -9.56
C ALA A 204 27.63 0.58 -10.12
N SER A 205 28.58 0.08 -9.32
CA SER A 205 29.94 -0.18 -9.78
C SER A 205 30.00 -1.28 -10.85
N THR A 206 29.19 -2.32 -10.72
CA THR A 206 29.16 -3.45 -11.67
C THR A 206 28.52 -3.07 -13.01
N MET A 207 27.49 -2.24 -12.95
CA MET A 207 26.71 -1.80 -14.12
C MET A 207 27.20 -0.47 -14.73
N ASP A 208 28.20 0.16 -14.11
CA ASP A 208 28.78 1.46 -14.50
C ASP A 208 27.72 2.58 -14.62
N PHE A 209 26.88 2.75 -13.59
CA PHE A 209 25.97 3.90 -13.49
C PHE A 209 26.26 4.77 -12.26
N ARG A 210 25.85 6.04 -12.33
CA ARG A 210 26.09 7.01 -11.25
C ARG A 210 24.84 7.18 -10.39
N VAL A 211 25.02 7.07 -9.08
CA VAL A 211 23.99 7.36 -8.08
C VAL A 211 24.62 8.00 -6.86
N ASP A 212 23.99 9.07 -6.37
CA ASP A 212 24.41 9.78 -5.16
C ASP A 212 23.72 9.17 -3.93
N LEU A 213 24.45 8.36 -3.17
CA LEU A 213 23.93 7.63 -2.01
C LEU A 213 24.09 8.44 -0.72
N ALA A 214 23.03 8.48 0.09
CA ALA A 214 23.02 9.13 1.39
C ALA A 214 22.45 8.17 2.44
N LYS A 215 23.32 7.69 3.34
CA LYS A 215 22.87 7.08 4.59
C LYS A 215 22.23 8.14 5.47
N HIS A 216 20.92 8.08 5.64
CA HIS A 216 20.15 9.14 6.28
C HIS A 216 18.89 8.60 6.95
N ASP A 217 18.70 8.93 8.23
CA ASP A 217 17.39 8.74 8.89
C ASP A 217 16.47 9.88 8.46
N LEU A 218 15.41 9.55 7.73
CA LEU A 218 14.43 10.50 7.21
C LEU A 218 13.62 11.22 8.29
N ARG A 219 13.74 10.82 9.56
CA ARG A 219 13.30 11.63 10.69
C ARG A 219 14.01 12.97 10.72
N GLU A 220 15.29 13.02 10.35
CA GLU A 220 16.07 14.25 10.27
C GLU A 220 15.86 14.97 8.93
N PRO A 221 15.98 16.31 8.88
CA PRO A 221 15.99 17.08 7.64
C PRO A 221 17.00 16.53 6.63
N LEU A 222 16.71 16.66 5.33
CA LEU A 222 17.60 16.16 4.30
C LEU A 222 18.97 16.86 4.35
N PRO A 223 20.07 16.14 4.03
CA PRO A 223 21.36 16.77 3.86
C PRO A 223 21.29 17.91 2.83
N GLN A 224 22.00 19.02 3.09
CA GLN A 224 21.95 20.22 2.24
C GLN A 224 22.26 19.96 0.75
N ARG A 225 23.09 18.95 0.45
CA ARG A 225 23.42 18.55 -0.92
C ARG A 225 22.25 17.93 -1.71
N LEU A 226 21.19 17.52 -1.02
CA LEU A 226 19.97 16.94 -1.58
C LEU A 226 18.79 17.91 -1.56
N ALA A 227 18.73 18.84 -0.60
CA ALA A 227 17.61 19.76 -0.42
C ALA A 227 17.50 20.78 -1.56
N GLY A 228 16.32 20.88 -2.19
CA GLY A 228 16.03 21.89 -3.22
C GLY A 228 16.65 21.63 -4.59
N GLN A 229 17.05 20.40 -4.90
CA GLN A 229 17.94 20.09 -6.04
C GLN A 229 17.35 19.20 -7.14
N PHE A 230 16.14 18.66 -6.97
CA PHE A 230 15.59 17.65 -7.87
C PHE A 230 14.28 18.10 -8.55
N ASP A 231 13.98 17.53 -9.73
CA ASP A 231 12.74 17.80 -10.48
C ASP A 231 11.61 16.83 -10.09
N ALA A 232 12.00 15.63 -9.66
CA ALA A 232 11.07 14.64 -9.19
C ALA A 232 11.59 13.90 -7.97
N ALA A 233 10.65 13.42 -7.16
CA ALA A 233 10.92 12.53 -6.04
C ALA A 233 10.04 11.28 -6.14
N MET A 234 10.51 10.15 -5.63
CA MET A 234 9.71 8.94 -5.47
C MET A 234 9.89 8.38 -4.07
N THR A 235 8.80 7.85 -3.50
CA THR A 235 8.82 7.23 -2.18
C THR A 235 7.77 6.14 -2.03
N ASP A 236 8.10 5.13 -1.22
CA ASP A 236 7.21 4.07 -0.75
C ASP A 236 7.36 3.93 0.77
N PRO A 237 6.66 4.77 1.56
CA PRO A 237 6.93 4.90 2.98
C PRO A 237 6.20 3.85 3.81
N PRO A 238 6.47 3.77 5.14
CA PRO A 238 5.63 3.03 6.06
C PRO A 238 4.15 3.38 5.91
N TYR A 239 3.28 2.36 5.86
CA TYR A 239 1.85 2.51 5.52
C TYR A 239 0.98 3.07 6.66
N THR A 240 1.36 4.26 7.14
CA THR A 240 0.66 5.08 8.14
C THR A 240 0.54 6.52 7.65
N ALA A 241 -0.41 7.29 8.17
CA ALA A 241 -0.59 8.69 7.76
C ALA A 241 0.66 9.54 8.11
N GLU A 242 1.28 9.29 9.26
CA GLU A 242 2.48 9.97 9.72
C GLU A 242 3.71 9.58 8.90
N GLY A 243 3.82 8.32 8.49
CA GLY A 243 4.83 7.85 7.54
C GLY A 243 4.69 8.54 6.18
N ALA A 244 3.46 8.59 5.64
CA ALA A 244 3.16 9.34 4.43
C ALA A 244 3.54 10.82 4.58
N ARG A 245 3.11 11.49 5.65
CA ARG A 245 3.43 12.90 5.93
C ARG A 245 4.94 13.13 5.97
N LEU A 246 5.69 12.31 6.70
CA LEU A 246 7.14 12.48 6.87
C LEU A 246 7.87 12.30 5.54
N PHE A 247 7.64 11.20 4.84
CA PHE A 247 8.38 10.91 3.61
C PHE A 247 7.96 11.86 2.48
N LEU A 248 6.69 12.25 2.38
CA LEU A 248 6.26 13.30 1.44
C LEU A 248 6.86 14.67 1.80
N SER A 249 7.02 14.98 3.09
CA SER A 249 7.72 16.19 3.53
C SER A 249 9.18 16.20 3.08
N ARG A 250 9.88 15.05 3.18
CA ARG A 250 11.26 14.90 2.68
C ARG A 250 11.34 14.93 1.15
N ALA A 251 10.37 14.32 0.47
CA ALA A 251 10.25 14.46 -0.98
C ALA A 251 10.11 15.93 -1.40
N VAL A 252 9.21 16.69 -0.77
CA VAL A 252 9.06 18.13 -1.00
C VAL A 252 10.34 18.91 -0.69
N GLU A 253 11.04 18.58 0.40
CA GLU A 253 12.32 19.20 0.77
C GLU A 253 13.42 18.99 -0.27
N GLY A 254 13.42 17.84 -0.96
CA GLY A 254 14.39 17.54 -2.02
C GLY A 254 14.09 18.24 -3.35
N LEU A 255 12.84 18.60 -3.60
CA LEU A 255 12.42 19.21 -4.87
C LEU A 255 12.85 20.67 -5.00
N ARG A 256 13.18 21.08 -6.23
CA ARG A 256 13.36 22.50 -6.55
C ARG A 256 12.08 23.28 -6.21
N PRO A 257 12.19 24.51 -5.70
CA PRO A 257 11.01 25.34 -5.44
C PRO A 257 10.21 25.58 -6.72
N GLY A 258 8.87 25.57 -6.59
CA GLY A 258 7.96 25.92 -7.67
C GLY A 258 6.82 24.91 -7.86
N PRO A 259 5.79 25.29 -8.61
CA PRO A 259 4.67 24.40 -8.92
C PRO A 259 5.06 23.34 -9.96
N ALA A 260 4.22 22.31 -10.07
CA ALA A 260 4.28 21.25 -11.07
C ALA A 260 5.55 20.37 -11.05
N GLN A 261 6.31 20.36 -9.95
CA GLN A 261 7.30 19.31 -9.69
C GLN A 261 6.59 18.02 -9.32
N SER A 262 7.18 16.87 -9.68
CA SER A 262 6.50 15.58 -9.59
C SER A 262 6.93 14.77 -8.36
N ILE A 263 5.96 14.26 -7.59
CA ILE A 263 6.21 13.26 -6.55
C ILE A 263 5.46 11.99 -6.91
N PHE A 264 6.16 10.86 -6.93
CA PHE A 264 5.58 9.54 -7.14
C PHE A 264 5.47 8.83 -5.81
N PHE A 265 4.24 8.55 -5.40
CA PHE A 265 3.91 8.08 -4.08
C PHE A 265 3.26 6.70 -4.16
N SER A 266 3.98 5.70 -3.65
CA SER A 266 3.47 4.34 -3.48
C SER A 266 2.91 4.19 -2.07
N PHE A 267 1.79 3.47 -1.95
CA PHE A 267 1.22 3.20 -0.64
C PHE A 267 0.29 1.98 -0.67
N GLY A 268 0.33 1.17 0.39
CA GLY A 268 -0.61 0.08 0.59
C GLY A 268 -2.02 0.63 0.86
N ALA A 269 -3.04 0.11 0.17
CA ALA A 269 -4.39 0.59 0.42
C ALA A 269 -4.85 0.30 1.86
N LYS A 270 -5.83 1.05 2.34
CA LYS A 270 -6.41 0.92 3.69
C LYS A 270 -7.92 1.11 3.61
N GLY A 271 -8.61 0.97 4.74
CA GLY A 271 -10.03 1.31 4.81
C GLY A 271 -10.28 2.80 4.49
N PRO A 272 -11.51 3.20 4.15
CA PRO A 272 -11.82 4.57 3.73
C PRO A 272 -11.36 5.66 4.72
N ASP A 273 -11.54 5.46 6.02
CA ASP A 273 -11.17 6.45 7.04
C ASP A 273 -9.64 6.61 7.18
N GLU A 274 -8.90 5.50 7.12
CA GLU A 274 -7.43 5.54 7.11
C GLU A 274 -6.92 6.22 5.83
N MET A 275 -7.55 5.94 4.69
CA MET A 275 -7.21 6.59 3.42
C MET A 275 -7.54 8.09 3.43
N LEU A 276 -8.63 8.50 4.07
CA LEU A 276 -8.96 9.91 4.26
C LEU A 276 -7.88 10.61 5.10
N ALA A 277 -7.36 9.96 6.15
CA ALA A 277 -6.25 10.52 6.93
C ALA A 277 -5.01 10.76 6.06
N VAL A 278 -4.62 9.77 5.23
CA VAL A 278 -3.49 9.93 4.28
C VAL A 278 -3.73 11.06 3.28
N GLN A 279 -4.94 11.18 2.74
CA GLN A 279 -5.28 12.26 1.81
C GLN A 279 -5.23 13.64 2.48
N LYS A 280 -5.63 13.74 3.76
CA LYS A 280 -5.48 14.98 4.54
C LYS A 280 -4.02 15.39 4.69
N GLU A 281 -3.09 14.43 4.87
CA GLU A 281 -1.65 14.72 4.93
C GLU A 281 -1.11 15.23 3.59
N ILE A 282 -1.53 14.62 2.47
CA ILE A 282 -1.19 15.10 1.12
C ILE A 282 -1.68 16.54 0.91
N LEU A 283 -2.94 16.82 1.26
CA LEU A 283 -3.52 18.17 1.17
C LEU A 283 -2.86 19.16 2.11
N GLY A 284 -2.45 18.73 3.30
CA GLY A 284 -1.73 19.55 4.28
C GLY A 284 -0.36 20.03 3.79
N LEU A 285 0.25 19.31 2.84
CA LEU A 285 1.47 19.70 2.13
C LEU A 285 1.20 20.60 0.91
N ASN A 286 -0.06 20.98 0.67
CA ASN A 286 -0.53 21.64 -0.56
C ASN A 286 -0.11 20.89 -1.83
N LEU A 287 -0.11 19.56 -1.79
CA LEU A 287 0.10 18.71 -2.96
C LEU A 287 -1.25 18.37 -3.60
N VAL A 288 -1.28 18.28 -4.93
CA VAL A 288 -2.45 17.83 -5.68
C VAL A 288 -2.23 16.44 -6.24
N THR A 289 -3.22 15.57 -6.12
CA THR A 289 -3.21 14.27 -6.80
C THR A 289 -3.52 14.47 -8.28
N HIS A 290 -2.52 14.30 -9.13
CA HIS A 290 -2.66 14.37 -10.58
C HIS A 290 -3.21 13.07 -11.16
N SER A 291 -2.78 11.92 -10.64
CA SER A 291 -3.36 10.62 -10.97
C SER A 291 -3.20 9.61 -9.82
N LEU A 292 -4.05 8.58 -9.81
CA LEU A 292 -4.01 7.45 -8.88
C LEU A 292 -4.36 6.17 -9.62
N ILE A 293 -3.45 5.20 -9.64
CA ILE A 293 -3.67 3.87 -10.22
C ILE A 293 -3.72 2.85 -9.09
N ARG A 294 -4.86 2.16 -8.93
CA ARG A 294 -5.04 1.11 -7.92
C ARG A 294 -4.28 -0.16 -8.33
N ASN A 295 -3.87 -0.96 -7.34
CA ASN A 295 -3.16 -2.23 -7.54
C ASN A 295 -1.89 -2.14 -8.41
N PHE A 296 -1.31 -0.94 -8.54
CA PHE A 296 -0.14 -0.68 -9.37
C PHE A 296 1.12 -1.36 -8.83
N ASN A 297 1.29 -1.28 -7.51
CA ASN A 297 2.41 -1.89 -6.83
C ASN A 297 2.04 -3.30 -6.42
N GLU A 298 2.85 -4.28 -6.81
CA GLU A 298 2.76 -5.65 -6.30
C GLU A 298 4.01 -5.97 -5.52
N TYR A 299 3.82 -6.53 -4.32
CA TYR A 299 4.85 -6.77 -3.32
C TYR A 299 5.01 -8.25 -3.05
N GLN A 300 6.24 -8.67 -2.77
CA GLN A 300 6.57 -10.02 -2.36
C GLN A 300 6.08 -10.26 -0.92
N GLY A 301 5.37 -11.36 -0.70
CA GLY A 301 4.83 -11.74 0.61
C GLY A 301 3.32 -11.64 0.73
N SER A 302 2.80 -11.88 1.94
CA SER A 302 1.34 -11.93 2.23
C SER A 302 0.86 -10.69 2.97
N GLY A 303 0.89 -9.53 2.28
CA GLY A 303 0.32 -8.29 2.81
C GLY A 303 -1.19 -8.38 3.06
N ILE A 304 -1.71 -7.52 3.94
CA ILE A 304 -3.15 -7.45 4.34
C ILE A 304 -4.10 -7.31 3.13
N LEU A 305 -3.62 -6.73 2.02
CA LEU A 305 -4.37 -6.58 0.77
C LEU A 305 -3.96 -7.55 -0.35
N GLY A 306 -3.37 -8.69 0.01
CA GLY A 306 -2.86 -9.61 -1.00
C GLY A 306 -1.61 -9.10 -1.70
N GLY A 307 -0.85 -8.23 -1.02
CA GLY A 307 0.43 -7.71 -1.50
C GLY A 307 0.31 -6.67 -2.61
N THR A 308 -0.78 -5.88 -2.67
CA THR A 308 -0.87 -4.78 -3.64
C THR A 308 -1.06 -3.40 -2.97
N GLY A 309 -0.60 -2.36 -3.66
CA GLY A 309 -0.74 -0.95 -3.28
C GLY A 309 -1.12 -0.08 -4.48
N PHE A 310 -1.52 1.16 -4.21
CA PHE A 310 -1.74 2.14 -5.27
C PHE A 310 -0.47 2.92 -5.56
N PHE A 311 -0.46 3.57 -6.73
CA PHE A 311 0.59 4.50 -7.15
C PHE A 311 -0.04 5.82 -7.52
N GLN A 312 0.40 6.90 -6.86
CA GLN A 312 -0.08 8.25 -7.10
C GLN A 312 1.02 9.09 -7.74
N HIS A 313 0.64 9.90 -8.72
CA HIS A 313 1.45 11.02 -9.19
C HIS A 313 0.89 12.28 -8.56
N LEU A 314 1.67 12.90 -7.70
CA LEU A 314 1.36 14.16 -7.04
C LEU A 314 2.14 15.29 -7.70
N LEU A 315 1.55 16.49 -7.71
CA LEU A 315 2.20 17.71 -8.18
C LEU A 315 2.29 18.74 -7.06
N THR A 316 3.40 19.47 -7.05
CA THR A 316 3.55 20.67 -6.22
C THR A 316 2.67 21.81 -6.74
N THR A 317 2.28 22.70 -5.83
CA THR A 317 1.58 23.96 -6.09
C THR A 317 2.47 25.13 -5.65
N GLU A 318 2.03 26.37 -5.90
CA GLU A 318 2.72 27.57 -5.40
C GLU A 318 2.81 27.59 -3.86
N GLY A 319 1.86 26.95 -3.17
CA GLY A 319 1.81 26.86 -1.71
C GLY A 319 2.49 25.63 -1.13
N THR A 320 3.10 24.75 -1.94
CA THR A 320 3.74 23.54 -1.43
C THR A 320 4.90 23.88 -0.52
N ALA A 321 4.88 23.29 0.67
CA ALA A 321 5.93 23.39 1.67
C ALA A 321 6.01 22.10 2.48
N SER A 322 7.21 21.77 2.96
CA SER A 322 7.39 20.63 3.87
C SER A 322 6.63 20.88 5.18
N ALA A 323 5.78 19.93 5.57
CA ALA A 323 5.03 19.99 6.84
C ALA A 323 5.88 19.54 8.05
N VAL A 324 7.11 19.08 7.81
CA VAL A 324 8.07 18.64 8.83
C VAL A 324 9.41 19.31 8.56
N SER A 325 9.61 20.51 9.11
CA SER A 325 10.80 21.34 8.86
C SER A 325 12.02 21.00 9.73
N GLY A 326 11.88 20.09 10.70
CA GLY A 326 12.93 19.70 11.64
C GLY A 326 12.94 18.20 11.91
N ALA A 327 13.59 17.79 13.01
CA ALA A 327 13.65 16.40 13.44
C ALA A 327 12.26 15.88 13.83
N TYR A 328 11.86 14.73 13.28
CA TYR A 328 10.62 14.05 13.61
C TYR A 328 10.81 13.13 14.82
N GLN A 329 10.01 13.33 15.87
CA GLN A 329 10.11 12.59 17.15
C GLN A 329 8.96 11.59 17.36
N GLY A 330 8.04 11.46 16.39
CA GLY A 330 6.89 10.57 16.50
C GLY A 330 7.22 9.11 16.15
N PRO A 331 6.28 8.18 16.37
CA PRO A 331 6.42 6.80 15.93
C PRO A 331 6.32 6.73 14.40
N LEU A 332 7.25 6.01 13.77
CA LEU A 332 7.30 5.91 12.32
C LEU A 332 6.93 4.51 11.82
N TYR A 333 7.60 3.49 12.34
CA TYR A 333 7.45 2.11 11.91
C TYR A 333 6.31 1.40 12.64
N THR A 334 5.74 0.37 12.01
CA THR A 334 4.63 -0.41 12.56
C THR A 334 4.99 -1.03 13.91
N ARG A 335 6.26 -1.42 14.10
CA ARG A 335 6.77 -1.92 15.39
C ARG A 335 6.64 -0.88 16.51
N GLU A 336 6.96 0.38 16.24
CA GLU A 336 6.88 1.49 17.22
C GLU A 336 5.42 1.85 17.55
N LYS A 337 4.50 1.62 16.61
CA LYS A 337 3.07 1.78 16.89
C LYS A 337 2.50 0.59 17.67
N ARG A 338 3.00 -0.63 17.45
CA ARG A 338 2.59 -1.84 18.19
C ARG A 338 3.10 -1.88 19.63
N SER A 339 4.13 -1.12 19.98
CA SER A 339 4.56 -0.96 21.37
C SER A 339 3.63 -0.05 22.19
N ARG A 340 2.69 0.65 21.55
CA ARG A 340 1.64 1.40 22.25
C ARG A 340 0.52 0.46 22.66
N GLN A 341 0.00 0.67 23.87
CA GLN A 341 -1.19 -0.03 24.32
C GLN A 341 -2.38 0.40 23.47
N ARG A 342 -3.22 -0.56 23.09
CA ARG A 342 -4.49 -0.34 22.43
C ARG A 342 -5.59 -0.80 23.36
N GLU A 343 -6.66 -0.02 23.45
CA GLU A 343 -7.82 -0.44 24.22
C GLU A 343 -8.63 -1.47 23.41
N TYR A 344 -9.13 -2.52 24.06
CA TYR A 344 -9.98 -3.55 23.45
C TYR A 344 -11.29 -3.66 24.19
N GLU A 345 -12.40 -3.64 23.47
CA GLU A 345 -13.74 -3.81 24.02
C GLU A 345 -14.24 -5.25 23.86
N CYS A 346 -14.76 -5.83 24.94
CA CYS A 346 -15.45 -7.11 24.90
C CYS A 346 -16.82 -6.95 24.23
N GLY A 347 -17.02 -7.65 23.11
CA GLY A 347 -18.25 -7.61 22.33
C GLY A 347 -19.50 -8.20 23.01
N ASN A 348 -19.36 -8.83 24.19
CA ASN A 348 -20.48 -9.38 24.97
C ASN A 348 -20.89 -8.50 26.16
N CYS A 349 -19.95 -7.76 26.78
CA CYS A 349 -20.24 -6.97 27.99
C CYS A 349 -19.76 -5.52 27.93
N ALA A 350 -19.22 -5.08 26.80
CA ALA A 350 -18.66 -3.75 26.57
C ALA A 350 -17.52 -3.34 27.53
N ALA A 351 -16.97 -4.27 28.32
CA ALA A 351 -15.83 -4.00 29.17
C ALA A 351 -14.58 -3.75 28.31
N LYS A 352 -13.77 -2.77 28.71
CA LYS A 352 -12.59 -2.31 27.97
C LYS A 352 -11.31 -2.69 28.68
N PHE A 353 -10.31 -3.12 27.92
CA PHE A 353 -9.04 -3.64 28.45
C PHE A 353 -7.87 -3.06 27.66
N PRO A 354 -6.84 -2.50 28.33
CA PRO A 354 -5.59 -2.14 27.67
C PRO A 354 -4.84 -3.42 27.25
N VAL A 355 -4.32 -3.44 26.02
CA VAL A 355 -3.54 -4.54 25.47
C VAL A 355 -2.32 -3.98 24.74
N GLY A 356 -1.13 -4.47 25.07
CA GLY A 356 0.13 -4.03 24.47
C GLY A 356 1.26 -4.00 25.50
N ALA A 357 2.40 -3.43 25.12
CA ALA A 357 3.58 -3.41 26.00
C ALA A 357 3.26 -2.70 27.35
N GLY A 358 3.54 -3.40 28.45
CA GLY A 358 3.28 -2.90 29.81
C GLY A 358 1.83 -3.00 30.31
N ALA A 359 0.92 -3.58 29.52
CA ALA A 359 -0.42 -3.92 29.99
C ALA A 359 -0.46 -5.33 30.60
N GLU A 360 -1.55 -5.69 31.27
CA GLU A 360 -1.77 -7.05 31.81
C GLU A 360 -1.73 -8.11 30.70
N TRP A 361 -2.19 -7.78 29.49
CA TRP A 361 -2.06 -8.61 28.30
C TRP A 361 -1.14 -7.94 27.27
N ASN A 362 -0.06 -8.62 26.90
CA ASN A 362 0.90 -8.13 25.92
C ASN A 362 0.37 -8.17 24.49
N SER A 363 -0.57 -9.09 24.19
CA SER A 363 -1.21 -9.20 22.88
C SER A 363 -2.70 -9.52 22.98
N VAL A 364 -3.45 -9.25 21.90
CA VAL A 364 -4.88 -9.62 21.84
C VAL A 364 -5.07 -11.13 21.87
N ALA A 365 -4.06 -11.91 21.46
CA ALA A 365 -4.09 -13.36 21.56
C ALA A 365 -4.11 -13.82 23.03
N ASP A 366 -3.31 -13.18 23.88
CA ASP A 366 -3.26 -13.47 25.32
C ASP A 366 -4.60 -13.14 26.00
N LEU A 367 -5.18 -11.98 25.66
CA LEU A 367 -6.51 -11.59 26.15
C LEU A 367 -7.60 -12.57 25.66
N ARG A 368 -7.51 -13.06 24.43
CA ARG A 368 -8.44 -14.07 23.89
C ARG A 368 -8.29 -15.42 24.57
N ALA A 369 -7.07 -15.84 24.88
CA ALA A 369 -6.79 -17.08 25.58
C ALA A 369 -7.29 -17.04 27.04
N ALA A 370 -7.15 -15.89 27.71
CA ALA A 370 -7.66 -15.68 29.07
C ALA A 370 -9.19 -15.57 29.14
N GLY A 371 -9.84 -15.13 28.06
CA GLY A 371 -11.26 -14.78 28.06
C GLY A 371 -11.52 -13.45 28.77
N CYS A 372 -12.70 -12.84 28.58
CA CYS A 372 -12.98 -11.53 29.18
C CYS A 372 -12.98 -11.64 30.71
N PRO A 373 -12.16 -10.87 31.44
CA PRO A 373 -12.11 -10.90 32.90
C PRO A 373 -13.46 -10.67 33.58
N LYS A 374 -14.39 -9.97 32.90
CA LYS A 374 -15.73 -9.68 33.43
C LYS A 374 -16.79 -10.75 33.13
N CYS A 375 -16.72 -11.44 31.99
CA CYS A 375 -17.80 -12.34 31.57
C CYS A 375 -17.33 -13.71 31.09
N GLY A 376 -16.02 -13.96 31.06
CA GLY A 376 -15.39 -15.20 30.58
C GLY A 376 -15.52 -15.43 29.07
N LYS A 377 -16.18 -14.54 28.32
CA LYS A 377 -16.46 -14.70 26.88
C LYS A 377 -15.56 -13.83 26.02
N GLY A 378 -15.69 -13.96 24.71
CA GLY A 378 -15.24 -13.00 23.69
C GLY A 378 -16.41 -12.61 22.78
N PRO A 379 -16.17 -12.04 21.58
CA PRO A 379 -14.89 -11.63 20.99
C PRO A 379 -14.43 -10.24 21.48
N PHE A 380 -13.17 -9.90 21.26
CA PHE A 380 -12.61 -8.57 21.60
C PHE A 380 -12.38 -7.72 20.35
N ARG A 381 -12.81 -6.45 20.41
CA ARG A 381 -12.68 -5.46 19.35
C ARG A 381 -11.58 -4.45 19.68
N PRO A 382 -10.66 -4.15 18.76
CA PRO A 382 -9.72 -3.05 18.95
C PRO A 382 -10.47 -1.70 18.96
N LEU A 383 -10.13 -0.83 19.89
CA LEU A 383 -10.47 0.58 19.95
C LEU A 383 -9.22 1.43 19.63
N GLN A 384 -9.20 2.68 20.10
CA GLN A 384 -8.09 3.62 19.91
C GLN A 384 -6.81 3.18 20.64
N LEU A 385 -5.69 3.74 20.20
CA LEU A 385 -4.43 3.64 20.91
C LEU A 385 -4.51 4.49 22.19
N ILE A 386 -4.04 3.96 23.30
CA ILE A 386 -4.00 4.67 24.58
C ILE A 386 -2.95 5.77 24.47
N GLY A 387 -3.37 7.03 24.64
CA GLY A 387 -2.51 8.22 24.54
C GLY A 387 -2.79 9.13 23.35
N GLU A 388 -3.74 8.81 22.46
CA GLU A 388 -4.31 9.78 21.52
C GLU A 388 -5.39 10.60 22.26
N SER A 389 -5.03 11.77 22.78
CA SER A 389 -6.02 12.77 23.21
C SER A 389 -6.58 13.49 21.99
N SER A 390 -7.91 13.62 21.96
CA SER A 390 -8.76 14.21 20.91
C SER A 390 -8.30 15.57 20.40
#